data_AF-A0A2N5IYK9-F1
#
_entry.id   AF-A0A2N5IYK9-F1
#
_cell.length_a   1.000
_cell.length_b   1.000
_cell.length_c   1.000
_cell.angle_alpha   90.00
_cell.angle_beta   90.00
_cell.angle_gamma   90.00
#
_symmetry.space_group_name_H-M   'P 1'
#
loop_
_entity.id
_entity.type
_entity.pdbx_description
1 polymer ?
#
loop_
_entity_poly.entity_id
_entity_poly.type
_entity_poly.pdbx_seq_one_letter_code
_entity_poly.pdbx_strand_id
1 'polypeptide(L)' 'MRRCTRCGSEINDKAKVCPVCGMPVDEERAHLRRMVVIMLVAVIVVAALLVLRSRQLSAGADGLAVPVSTVGIVAMYPLM' A
#
# COMPACT_ATOMS: atom_id res chain seq x y z
N MET A 1 18.13 28.04 13.09
CA MET A 1 18.46 28.48 11.72
C MET A 1 18.64 27.23 10.89
N ARG A 2 18.03 27.16 9.70
CA ARG A 2 18.09 25.97 8.82
C ARG A 2 18.69 26.38 7.47
N ARG A 3 19.30 25.45 6.74
CA ARG A 3 19.80 25.73 5.38
C ARG A 3 18.77 25.31 4.35
N CYS A 4 18.65 26.08 3.27
CA CYS A 4 17.87 25.69 2.11
C CYS A 4 18.54 24.47 1.45
N THR A 5 17.78 23.40 1.23
CA THR A 5 18.22 22.17 0.58
C THR A 5 18.59 22.35 -0.89
N ARG A 6 18.03 23.37 -1.55
CA ARG A 6 18.31 23.69 -2.96
C ARG A 6 19.56 24.55 -3.15
N CYS A 7 19.68 25.67 -2.42
CA CYS A 7 20.75 26.66 -2.65
C CYS A 7 21.77 26.78 -1.51
N GLY A 8 21.59 26.04 -0.41
CA GLY A 8 22.52 26.02 0.72
C GLY A 8 22.52 27.28 1.60
N SER A 9 21.73 28.30 1.28
CA SER A 9 21.67 29.55 2.04
C SER A 9 21.01 29.35 3.41
N GLU A 10 21.45 30.13 4.39
CA GLU A 10 20.82 30.17 5.71
C GLU A 10 19.46 30.87 5.64
N ILE A 11 18.45 30.17 6.15
CA ILE A 11 17.07 30.64 6.21
C ILE A 11 16.54 30.49 7.64
N ASN A 12 15.59 31.35 8.00
CA ASN A 12 14.91 31.26 9.28
C ASN A 12 14.08 29.96 9.33
N ASP A 13 14.01 29.31 10.50
CA ASP A 13 13.18 28.11 10.70
C ASP A 13 11.70 28.37 10.41
N LYS A 14 11.25 29.62 10.58
CA LYS A 14 9.87 30.06 10.30
C LYS A 14 9.65 30.52 8.85
N ALA A 15 10.70 30.64 8.03
CA ALA A 15 10.57 31.14 6.66
C ALA A 15 9.94 30.08 5.75
N LYS A 16 8.72 30.32 5.27
CA LYS A 16 8.00 29.42 4.36
C LYS A 16 8.64 29.32 2.97
N VAL A 17 9.34 30.39 2.55
CA VAL A 17 10.00 30.51 1.25
C VAL A 17 11.43 30.98 1.47
N CYS A 18 12.38 30.43 0.72
CA CYS A 18 13.77 30.87 0.76
C CYS A 18 13.89 32.26 0.09
N PRO A 19 14.41 33.30 0.78
CA PRO A 19 14.57 34.64 0.20
C PRO A 19 15.66 34.71 -0.89
N VAL A 20 16.54 33.71 -0.98
CA VAL A 20 17.65 33.71 -1.94
C VAL A 20 17.26 33.05 -3.26
N CYS A 21 16.60 31.88 -3.22
CA CYS A 21 16.25 31.13 -4.42
C CYS A 21 14.75 31.11 -4.76
N GLY A 22 13.90 31.67 -3.89
CA GLY A 22 12.45 31.74 -4.09
C GLY A 22 11.69 30.42 -3.93
N MET A 23 12.35 29.32 -3.55
CA MET A 23 11.67 28.03 -3.39
C MET A 23 10.94 27.91 -2.04
N PRO A 24 9.72 27.35 -2.04
CA PRO A 24 8.99 27.06 -0.81
C PRO A 24 9.68 25.93 -0.05
N VAL A 25 9.99 26.19 1.22
CA VAL A 25 10.74 25.28 2.09
C VAL A 25 9.83 24.19 2.68
N ASP A 26 8.53 24.45 2.75
CA ASP A 26 7.53 23.50 3.27
C ASP A 26 7.16 22.41 2.25
N GLU A 27 7.25 22.69 0.94
CA GLU A 27 6.79 21.76 -0.11
C GLU A 27 7.70 20.54 -0.27
N GLU A 28 9.00 20.69 -0.02
CA GLU A 28 9.97 19.60 -0.18
C GLU A 28 9.72 18.46 0.83
N ARG A 29 9.20 18.79 2.02
CA ARG A 29 8.88 17.79 3.06
C ARG A 29 7.51 17.16 2.88
N ALA A 30 6.56 17.84 2.22
CA ALA A 30 5.20 17.34 2.05
C ALA A 30 5.15 16.18 1.04
N HIS A 31 5.86 16.30 -0.09
CA HIS A 31 5.81 15.30 -1.16
C HIS A 31 6.54 14.00 -0.79
N LEU A 32 7.71 14.12 -0.14
CA LEU A 32 8.47 12.94 0.29
C LEU A 32 7.75 12.19 1.41
N ARG A 33 7.12 12.90 2.37
CA ARG A 33 6.32 12.28 3.43
C ARG A 33 5.10 11.55 2.87
N ARG A 34 4.41 12.12 1.87
CA ARG A 34 3.29 11.43 1.22
C ARG A 34 3.71 10.11 0.59
N MET A 35 4.83 10.08 -0.14
CA MET A 35 5.29 8.85 -0.78
C MET A 35 5.69 7.78 0.24
N VAL A 36 6.34 8.16 1.35
CA VAL A 36 6.69 7.24 2.45
C VAL A 36 5.44 6.71 3.15
N VAL A 37 4.43 7.55 3.41
CA VAL A 37 3.17 7.12 4.03
C VAL A 37 2.41 6.18 3.12
N ILE A 38 2.29 6.47 1.82
CA ILE A 38 1.64 5.57 0.85
C ILE A 38 2.35 4.22 0.81
N MET A 39 3.69 4.22 0.72
CA MET A 39 4.48 2.98 0.74
C MET A 39 4.30 2.20 2.05
N LEU A 40 4.32 2.86 3.20
CA LEU A 40 4.08 2.21 4.50
C LEU A 40 2.67 1.62 4.60
N VAL A 41 1.65 2.37 4.20
CA VAL A 41 0.26 1.90 4.21
C VAL A 41 0.10 0.71 3.28
N ALA A 42 0.66 0.76 2.07
CA ALA A 42 0.64 -0.36 1.13
C ALA A 42 1.33 -1.61 1.73
N VAL A 43 2.51 -1.46 2.35
CA VAL A 43 3.22 -2.57 3.00
C VAL A 43 2.42 -3.17 4.15
N ILE A 44 1.81 -2.33 5.01
CA ILE A 44 0.98 -2.79 6.12
C ILE A 44 -0.26 -3.54 5.61
N VAL A 45 -0.92 -3.02 4.57
CA VAL A 45 -2.09 -3.68 3.95
C VAL A 45 -1.69 -5.01 3.33
N VAL A 46 -0.58 -5.08 2.59
CA VAL A 46 -0.08 -6.34 2.00
C VAL A 46 0.27 -7.34 3.09
N ALA A 47 0.99 -6.93 4.14
CA ALA A 47 1.31 -7.80 5.27
C ALA A 47 0.05 -8.30 5.98
N ALA A 48 -0.94 -7.43 6.22
CA ALA A 48 -2.22 -7.81 6.81
C ALA A 48 -2.97 -8.83 5.93
N LEU A 49 -3.02 -8.63 4.62
CA LEU A 49 -3.64 -9.58 3.68
C LEU A 49 -2.93 -10.93 3.65
N LEU A 50 -1.59 -10.93 3.72
CA LEU A 50 -0.79 -12.15 3.82
C LEU A 50 -1.04 -12.90 5.14
N VAL A 51 -1.13 -12.18 6.27
CA VAL A 51 -1.45 -12.75 7.58
C VAL A 51 -2.91 -13.25 7.65
N LEU A 52 -3.85 -12.54 7.04
CA LEU A 52 -5.24 -12.98 6.96
C LEU A 52 -5.35 -14.25 6.09
N ARG A 53 -4.62 -14.33 4.97
CA ARG A 53 -4.55 -15.55 4.16
C ARG A 53 -3.91 -16.73 4.89
N SER A 54 -2.85 -16.51 5.67
CA SER A 54 -2.23 -17.61 6.42
C SER A 54 -3.16 -18.13 7.52
N ARG A 55 -3.96 -17.26 8.16
CA ARG A 55 -5.01 -17.68 9.09
C ARG A 55 -6.12 -18.51 8.42
N GLN A 56 -6.45 -18.24 7.16
CA GLN A 56 -7.42 -19.04 6.41
C GLN A 56 -6.94 -20.47 6.12
N LEU A 57 -5.63 -20.74 6.11
CA LEU A 57 -5.10 -22.11 6.03
C LEU A 57 -5.14 -22.85 7.37
N SER A 58 -5.28 -22.15 8.50
CA SER A 58 -5.29 -22.75 9.85
C SER A 58 -6.69 -22.87 10.45
N ALA A 59 -7.69 -22.18 9.91
CA ALA A 59 -9.07 -22.16 10.40
C ALA A 59 -10.08 -22.82 9.44
N GLY A 60 -9.61 -23.77 8.61
CA GLY A 60 -10.43 -24.49 7.62
C GLY A 60 -10.76 -25.93 8.05
N ALA A 61 -11.28 -26.11 9.26
CA ALA A 61 -12.16 -27.23 9.59
C ALA A 61 -13.55 -26.63 9.85
N ASP A 62 -14.58 -27.28 9.32
CA ASP A 62 -16.01 -27.00 9.54
C ASP A 62 -16.71 -26.09 8.49
N GLY A 63 -16.97 -26.70 7.32
CA GLY A 63 -18.31 -26.81 6.74
C GLY A 63 -19.00 -25.55 6.22
N LEU A 64 -18.90 -25.28 4.91
CA LEU A 64 -20.01 -25.48 3.97
C LEU A 64 -19.50 -25.38 2.54
N ALA A 65 -19.55 -26.52 1.87
CA ALA A 65 -19.17 -26.72 0.49
C ALA A 65 -19.91 -25.77 -0.46
N VAL A 66 -19.16 -24.94 -1.18
CA VAL A 66 -19.55 -24.55 -2.54
C VAL A 66 -19.02 -25.66 -3.45
N PRO A 67 -19.88 -26.46 -4.10
CA PRO A 67 -19.44 -27.59 -4.92
C PRO A 67 -18.75 -27.06 -6.18
N VAL A 68 -17.42 -27.14 -6.17
CA VAL A 68 -16.60 -27.07 -7.37
C VAL A 68 -16.71 -28.43 -8.09
N SER A 69 -17.24 -28.41 -9.32
CA SER A 69 -16.96 -29.41 -10.37
C SER A 69 -17.83 -30.67 -10.56
N THR A 70 -19.09 -30.77 -10.11
CA THR A 70 -19.97 -31.92 -10.49
C THR A 70 -21.01 -31.65 -11.59
N VAL A 71 -21.09 -30.46 -12.17
CA VAL A 71 -21.96 -30.20 -13.34
C VAL A 71 -21.11 -30.22 -14.61
N GLY A 72 -21.03 -31.36 -15.32
CA GLY A 72 -20.42 -31.31 -16.65
C GLY A 72 -20.15 -32.60 -17.42
N ILE A 73 -20.17 -33.80 -16.81
CA ILE A 73 -19.80 -35.03 -17.56
C ILE A 73 -20.68 -36.26 -17.35
N VAL A 74 -21.72 -36.22 -16.51
CA VAL A 74 -22.69 -37.32 -16.36
C VAL A 74 -24.01 -36.99 -17.05
N ALA A 75 -23.95 -36.55 -18.31
CA ALA A 75 -25.16 -36.25 -19.10
C ALA A 75 -25.05 -36.67 -20.58
N MET A 76 -24.27 -37.70 -20.92
CA MET A 76 -24.48 -38.40 -22.19
C MET A 76 -24.14 -39.89 -22.05
N TYR A 77 -25.22 -40.65 -21.85
CA TYR A 77 -25.30 -42.07 -21.54
C TYR A 77 -24.51 -42.99 -22.49
N PRO A 78 -24.01 -44.14 -21.98
CA PRO A 78 -23.89 -45.37 -22.75
C PRO A 78 -25.27 -46.04 -22.79
N LEU A 79 -25.93 -46.03 -23.94
CA LEU A 79 -27.00 -46.99 -24.25
C LEU A 79 -27.19 -47.06 -25.77
N MET A 80 -26.42 -47.93 -26.41
CA MET A 80 -26.74 -48.61 -27.67
C MET A 80 -25.83 -49.81 -27.82
#